data_AF-A0A7S2VT03-F1
#
_entry.id   AF-A0A7S2VT03-F1
#
_cell.length_a   1.000
_cell.length_b   1.000
_cell.length_c   1.000
_cell.angle_alpha   90.00
_cell.angle_beta   90.00
_cell.angle_gamma   90.00
#
_symmetry.space_group_name_H-M   'P 1'
#
loop_
_entity.id
_entity.type
_entity.pdbx_description
1 polymer ?
#
loop_
_entity_poly.entity_id
_entity_poly.type
_entity_poly.pdbx_seq_one_letter_code
_entity_poly.pdbx_strand_id
1 'polypeptide(L)'
;AGEDGGRGACGACRLPAQDGQSCRARVRQLEGVGATCAEALAAAARPPPRDCGCRCRHEACQGSALYINNCKYGLHGPIEVLSRQAVSTYAQRMAECDGISKEPFGEDKYLRRCLAQLGVRGVDEFDLLDEVACGQQPAPCTSANVAFHPFKDVAGYFDCWSR
;
A
#
# COMPACT_ATOMS: atom_id res chain seq x y z
N ALA A 1 -12.35 -7.61 30.64
CA ALA A 1 -11.73 -8.38 29.55
C ALA A 1 -11.74 -7.48 28.33
N GLY A 2 -10.63 -6.80 28.05
CA GLY A 2 -10.55 -5.77 27.02
C GLY A 2 -10.28 -6.37 25.64
N GLU A 3 -10.95 -5.81 24.63
CA GLU A 3 -10.98 -6.21 23.23
C GLU A 3 -9.62 -6.00 22.54
N ASP A 4 -8.98 -7.09 22.09
CA ASP A 4 -7.76 -7.07 21.25
C ASP A 4 -8.13 -7.30 19.78
N GLY A 5 -8.69 -6.26 19.16
CA GLY A 5 -8.92 -6.21 17.72
C GLY A 5 -7.64 -5.86 16.98
N GLY A 6 -6.92 -6.88 16.47
CA GLY A 6 -6.13 -6.74 15.24
C GLY A 6 -4.65 -6.35 15.35
N ARG A 7 -3.90 -6.84 16.34
CA ARG A 7 -2.42 -6.77 16.31
C ARG A 7 -1.84 -8.12 15.89
N GLY A 8 -0.83 -8.14 15.03
CA GLY A 8 -0.07 -9.36 14.71
C GLY A 8 0.48 -9.98 16.01
N ALA A 9 -0.26 -10.95 16.54
CA ALA A 9 -0.10 -11.40 17.91
C ALA A 9 1.10 -12.36 18.01
N CYS A 10 2.24 -11.83 18.43
CA CYS A 10 3.07 -12.53 19.40
C CYS A 10 2.85 -11.81 20.74
N GLY A 11 2.18 -12.49 21.68
CA GLY A 11 1.83 -11.91 22.98
C GLY A 11 3.04 -11.59 23.87
N ALA A 12 4.21 -12.18 23.60
CA ALA A 12 5.52 -11.80 24.15
C ALA A 12 6.59 -12.66 23.47
N CYS A 13 7.65 -12.06 22.95
CA CYS A 13 8.85 -12.79 22.58
C CYS A 13 9.36 -13.59 23.79
N ARG A 14 9.70 -14.88 23.61
CA ARG A 14 10.14 -15.77 24.71
C ARG A 14 11.65 -15.98 24.77
N LEU A 15 12.40 -15.19 24.01
CA LEU A 15 13.86 -15.23 24.08
C LEU A 15 14.35 -14.52 25.34
N PRO A 16 15.31 -15.11 26.07
CA PRO A 16 16.03 -14.40 27.13
C PRO A 16 16.59 -13.07 26.59
N ALA A 17 16.42 -11.99 27.35
CA ALA A 17 16.75 -10.60 26.99
C ALA A 17 15.83 -9.88 25.97
N GLN A 18 14.82 -10.54 25.41
CA GLN A 18 13.81 -9.91 24.54
C GLN A 18 12.38 -10.16 25.05
N ASP A 19 12.25 -10.57 26.32
CA ASP A 19 10.96 -10.91 26.92
C ASP A 19 9.98 -9.73 26.86
N GLY A 20 8.75 -10.00 26.43
CA GLY A 20 7.71 -8.97 26.24
C GLY A 20 7.90 -8.03 25.03
N GLN A 21 8.93 -8.21 24.20
CA GLN A 21 9.11 -7.37 23.02
C GLN A 21 7.98 -7.61 21.99
N SER A 22 7.39 -6.52 21.48
CA SER A 22 6.38 -6.61 20.43
C SER A 22 6.99 -7.02 19.08
N CYS A 23 6.18 -7.66 18.24
CA CYS A 23 6.54 -7.97 16.85
C CYS A 23 7.11 -6.75 16.09
N ARG A 24 6.46 -5.58 16.19
CA ARG A 24 6.94 -4.34 15.56
C ARG A 24 8.31 -3.93 16.07
N ALA A 25 8.54 -4.00 17.38
CA ALA A 25 9.83 -3.62 17.96
C ALA A 25 10.95 -4.57 17.48
N ARG A 26 10.68 -5.88 17.40
CA ARG A 26 11.66 -6.85 16.90
C ARG A 26 12.00 -6.63 15.42
N VAL A 27 10.98 -6.46 14.57
CA VAL A 27 11.16 -6.21 13.13
C VAL A 27 11.97 -4.94 12.89
N ARG A 28 11.61 -3.84 13.58
CA ARG A 28 12.37 -2.57 13.47
C ARG A 28 13.80 -2.67 13.97
N GLN A 29 14.04 -3.47 15.01
CA GLN A 29 15.41 -3.71 15.49
C GLN A 29 16.25 -4.43 14.43
N LEU A 30 15.66 -5.42 13.74
CA LEU A 30 16.32 -6.15 12.65
C LEU A 30 16.59 -5.24 11.44
N GLU A 31 15.63 -4.38 11.09
CA GLU A 31 15.81 -3.37 10.04
C GLU A 31 16.90 -2.36 10.41
N GLY A 32 16.96 -1.95 11.69
CA GLY A 32 17.98 -1.02 12.20
C GLY A 32 19.41 -1.54 12.14
N VAL A 33 19.61 -2.85 11.97
CA VAL A 33 20.93 -3.48 11.74
C VAL A 33 21.14 -3.91 10.28
N GLY A 34 20.27 -3.46 9.36
CA GLY A 34 20.46 -3.59 7.91
C GLY A 34 19.61 -4.65 7.22
N ALA A 35 18.71 -5.36 7.93
CA ALA A 35 17.80 -6.29 7.28
C ALA A 35 16.73 -5.54 6.46
N THR A 36 16.37 -6.06 5.29
CA THR A 36 15.15 -5.65 4.60
C THR A 36 13.92 -6.04 5.43
N CYS A 37 12.77 -5.38 5.19
CA CYS A 37 11.50 -5.76 5.82
C CYS A 37 11.19 -7.27 5.64
N ALA A 38 11.41 -7.83 4.45
CA ALA A 38 11.17 -9.24 4.19
C ALA A 38 12.07 -10.15 5.05
N GLU A 39 13.36 -9.83 5.15
CA GLU A 39 14.32 -10.56 5.99
C GLU A 39 13.98 -10.42 7.48
N ALA A 40 13.62 -9.22 7.92
CA ALA A 40 13.25 -8.93 9.31
C ALA A 40 11.98 -9.69 9.73
N LEU A 41 10.95 -9.71 8.88
CA LEU A 41 9.72 -10.50 9.10
C LEU A 41 10.01 -12.00 9.18
N ALA A 42 10.83 -12.52 8.25
CA ALA A 42 11.20 -13.93 8.24
C ALA A 42 12.05 -14.31 9.47
N ALA A 43 12.98 -13.45 9.86
CA ALA A 43 13.82 -13.66 11.02
C ALA A 43 13.01 -13.67 12.32
N ALA A 44 12.15 -12.67 12.53
CA ALA A 44 11.31 -12.56 13.72
C ALA A 44 10.34 -13.75 13.88
N ALA A 45 9.94 -14.38 12.78
CA ALA A 45 9.06 -15.55 12.78
C ALA A 45 9.74 -16.88 13.18
N ARG A 46 11.07 -16.94 13.24
CA ARG A 46 11.79 -18.17 13.64
C ARG A 46 11.54 -18.45 15.14
N PRO A 47 11.21 -19.69 15.53
CA PRO A 47 10.94 -20.00 16.93
C PRO A 47 12.21 -19.93 17.79
N PRO A 48 12.08 -19.78 19.12
CA PRO A 48 13.22 -19.91 20.03
C PRO A 48 13.92 -21.27 19.87
N PRO A 49 15.26 -21.34 19.98
CA PRO A 49 16.17 -20.25 20.36
C PRO A 49 16.63 -19.36 19.18
N ARG A 50 16.09 -19.56 17.97
CA ARG A 50 16.57 -18.84 16.77
C ARG A 50 16.08 -17.40 16.69
N ASP A 51 14.85 -17.13 17.10
CA ASP A 51 14.27 -15.79 17.24
C ASP A 51 12.99 -15.83 18.12
N CYS A 52 12.22 -14.75 18.14
CA CYS A 52 11.04 -14.58 18.98
C CYS A 52 9.81 -15.43 18.61
N GLY A 53 9.76 -16.04 17.41
CA GLY A 53 8.59 -16.79 16.93
C GLY A 53 7.38 -15.92 16.58
N CYS A 54 7.60 -14.65 16.24
CA CYS A 54 6.55 -13.66 15.98
C CYS A 54 5.95 -13.80 14.57
N ARG A 55 4.62 -13.96 14.47
CA ARG A 55 3.91 -13.84 13.19
C ARG A 55 3.56 -12.38 12.91
N CYS A 56 4.50 -11.70 12.27
CA CYS A 56 4.40 -10.29 11.92
C CYS A 56 3.76 -10.06 10.55
N ARG A 57 3.00 -8.97 10.43
CA ARG A 57 2.54 -8.41 9.15
C ARG A 57 3.45 -7.25 8.73
N HIS A 58 3.31 -6.78 7.49
CA HIS A 58 4.17 -5.73 6.92
C HIS A 58 4.11 -4.40 7.71
N GLU A 59 3.05 -4.16 8.49
CA GLU A 59 2.95 -2.99 9.38
C GLU A 59 4.01 -2.95 10.49
N ALA A 60 4.65 -4.09 10.77
CA ALA A 60 5.75 -4.16 11.72
C ALA A 60 7.00 -3.45 11.17
N CYS A 61 7.14 -3.36 9.85
CA CYS A 61 8.29 -2.79 9.16
C CYS A 61 8.32 -1.25 9.23
N GLN A 62 9.49 -0.70 8.96
CA GLN A 62 9.67 0.73 8.74
C GLN A 62 9.15 1.12 7.35
N GLY A 63 8.35 2.18 7.29
CA GLY A 63 7.80 2.68 6.04
C GLY A 63 6.68 3.69 6.26
N SER A 64 6.35 4.46 5.21
CA SER A 64 5.24 5.41 5.22
C SER A 64 4.04 4.87 4.43
N ALA A 65 2.84 5.08 4.96
CA ALA A 65 1.61 4.90 4.20
C ALA A 65 1.49 6.05 3.18
N LEU A 66 1.54 5.73 1.89
CA LEU A 66 1.29 6.69 0.82
C LEU A 66 0.59 6.06 -0.37
N TYR A 67 -0.07 6.90 -1.17
CA TYR A 67 -0.53 6.58 -2.51
C TYR A 67 -0.10 7.68 -3.48
N ILE A 68 -0.01 7.34 -4.77
CA ILE A 68 0.27 8.31 -5.82
C ILE A 68 -1.05 8.78 -6.43
N ASN A 69 -1.26 10.09 -6.49
CA ASN A 69 -2.35 10.73 -7.19
C ASN A 69 -1.87 11.05 -8.62
N ASN A 70 -2.40 10.31 -9.60
CA ASN A 70 -1.91 10.29 -10.98
C ASN A 70 -2.61 11.31 -11.91
N CYS A 71 -3.58 12.07 -11.40
CA CYS A 71 -4.27 13.09 -12.18
C CYS A 71 -4.66 14.30 -11.32
N LYS A 72 -4.60 15.51 -11.92
CA LYS A 72 -4.98 16.78 -11.29
C LYS A 72 -6.43 16.85 -10.82
N TYR A 73 -7.30 15.97 -11.33
CA TYR A 73 -8.71 15.85 -10.92
C TYR A 73 -8.95 14.78 -9.84
N GLY A 74 -7.89 14.07 -9.42
CA GLY A 74 -7.92 12.99 -8.44
C GLY A 74 -7.40 11.68 -9.02
N LEU A 75 -7.23 10.68 -8.17
CA LEU A 75 -6.77 9.33 -8.54
C LEU A 75 -7.70 8.72 -9.58
N HIS A 76 -7.12 8.23 -10.66
CA HIS A 76 -7.84 7.56 -11.74
C HIS A 76 -7.44 6.08 -11.87
N GLY A 77 -8.44 5.23 -12.14
CA GLY A 77 -8.34 3.77 -12.13
C GLY A 77 -7.43 3.05 -13.13
N PRO A 78 -6.98 3.62 -14.29
CA PRO A 78 -6.08 2.89 -15.19
C PRO A 78 -4.77 2.42 -14.53
N ILE A 79 -4.33 3.11 -13.48
CA ILE A 79 -3.23 2.66 -12.60
C ILE A 79 -3.37 3.26 -11.20
N GLU A 80 -3.44 2.42 -10.17
CA GLU A 80 -3.50 2.85 -8.77
C GLU A 80 -2.26 2.36 -8.01
N VAL A 81 -1.37 3.29 -7.60
CA VAL A 81 -0.10 2.93 -6.92
C VAL A 81 -0.18 3.27 -5.44
N LEU A 82 -0.07 2.24 -4.61
CA LEU A 82 -0.12 2.34 -3.15
C LEU A 82 1.11 1.68 -2.52
N SER A 83 1.65 2.27 -1.45
CA SER A 83 2.67 1.58 -0.66
C SER A 83 2.06 0.38 0.07
N ARG A 84 2.89 -0.62 0.38
CA ARG A 84 2.45 -1.79 1.17
C ARG A 84 1.81 -1.38 2.50
N GLN A 85 2.31 -0.31 3.10
CA GLN A 85 1.77 0.25 4.33
C GLN A 85 0.38 0.90 4.11
N ALA A 86 0.16 1.60 2.98
CA ALA A 86 -1.14 2.14 2.63
C ALA A 86 -2.19 1.05 2.38
N VAL A 87 -1.83 0.00 1.63
CA VAL A 87 -2.70 -1.17 1.41
C VAL A 87 -3.10 -1.81 2.74
N SER A 88 -2.13 -1.97 3.65
CA SER A 88 -2.44 -2.56 4.95
C SER A 88 -3.32 -1.66 5.83
N THR A 89 -3.03 -0.36 5.86
CA THR A 89 -3.87 0.62 6.55
C THR A 89 -5.30 0.59 6.01
N TYR A 90 -5.47 0.57 4.69
CA TYR A 90 -6.77 0.44 4.03
C TYR A 90 -7.47 -0.87 4.42
N ALA A 91 -6.81 -2.02 4.26
CA ALA A 91 -7.41 -3.32 4.54
C ALA A 91 -7.89 -3.49 5.99
N GLN A 92 -7.20 -2.88 6.95
CA GLN A 92 -7.54 -3.00 8.38
C GLN A 92 -8.64 -2.04 8.82
N ARG A 93 -8.76 -0.91 8.14
CA ARG A 93 -9.62 0.21 8.56
C ARG A 93 -10.70 0.54 7.54
N MET A 94 -10.89 -0.28 6.51
CA MET A 94 -11.86 -0.04 5.44
C MET A 94 -13.29 0.21 5.97
N ALA A 95 -13.67 -0.43 7.09
CA ALA A 95 -14.98 -0.25 7.70
C ALA A 95 -15.21 1.19 8.21
N GLU A 96 -14.15 1.94 8.52
CA GLU A 96 -14.26 3.36 8.85
C GLU A 96 -14.75 4.19 7.63
N CYS A 97 -14.63 3.65 6.42
CA CYS A 97 -14.99 4.30 5.16
C CYS A 97 -16.41 3.99 4.67
N ASP A 98 -17.21 3.22 5.40
CA ASP A 98 -18.57 2.81 4.98
C ASP A 98 -19.49 4.00 4.66
N GLY A 99 -19.24 5.16 5.28
CA GLY A 99 -19.98 6.39 4.99
C GLY A 99 -19.73 6.97 3.59
N ILE A 100 -18.60 6.66 2.95
CA ILE A 100 -18.20 7.20 1.64
C ILE A 100 -18.99 6.52 0.51
N SER A 101 -19.34 5.24 0.67
CA SER A 101 -20.01 4.43 -0.36
C SER A 101 -21.44 4.88 -0.71
N LYS A 102 -21.97 5.89 -0.03
CA LYS A 102 -23.34 6.42 -0.23
C LYS A 102 -23.45 7.35 -1.44
N GLU A 103 -22.33 7.68 -2.07
CA GLU A 103 -22.24 8.59 -3.20
C GLU A 103 -21.95 7.82 -4.51
N PRO A 104 -22.42 8.30 -5.68
CA PRO A 104 -22.25 7.61 -6.96
C PRO A 104 -20.83 7.81 -7.54
N PHE A 105 -19.83 7.22 -6.90
CA PHE A 105 -18.43 7.28 -7.32
C PHE A 105 -17.95 5.97 -7.97
N GLY A 106 -16.92 6.07 -8.82
CA GLY A 106 -16.11 4.91 -9.23
C GLY A 106 -15.20 4.43 -8.11
N GLU A 107 -14.58 3.26 -8.30
CA GLU A 107 -13.70 2.64 -7.31
C GLU A 107 -12.50 3.52 -6.92
N ASP A 108 -11.93 4.23 -7.88
CA ASP A 108 -10.77 5.11 -7.73
C ASP A 108 -11.03 6.29 -6.77
N LYS A 109 -12.17 6.94 -6.95
CA LYS A 109 -12.65 8.04 -6.11
C LYS A 109 -13.01 7.56 -4.72
N TYR A 110 -13.63 6.39 -4.60
CA TYR A 110 -13.88 5.77 -3.30
C TYR A 110 -12.56 5.48 -2.58
N LEU A 111 -11.63 4.82 -3.25
CA LEU A 111 -10.32 4.46 -2.70
C LEU A 111 -9.57 5.70 -2.24
N ARG A 112 -9.45 6.73 -3.08
CA ARG A 112 -8.80 8.00 -2.72
C ARG A 112 -9.41 8.66 -1.49
N ARG A 113 -10.74 8.75 -1.43
CA ARG A 113 -11.45 9.35 -0.28
C ARG A 113 -11.24 8.55 0.99
N CYS A 114 -11.29 7.22 0.90
CA CYS A 114 -11.05 6.35 2.05
C CYS A 114 -9.60 6.49 2.53
N LEU A 115 -8.61 6.42 1.64
CA LEU A 115 -7.20 6.62 1.98
C LEU A 115 -6.95 7.97 2.67
N ALA A 116 -7.56 9.04 2.16
CA ALA A 116 -7.48 10.36 2.80
C ALA A 116 -8.11 10.37 4.20
N GLN A 117 -9.30 9.77 4.38
CA GLN A 117 -9.95 9.64 5.69
C GLN A 117 -9.11 8.82 6.68
N LEU A 118 -8.40 7.79 6.20
CA LEU A 118 -7.50 6.96 7.00
C LEU A 118 -6.16 7.63 7.32
N GLY A 119 -5.90 8.83 6.78
CA GLY A 119 -4.66 9.59 6.99
C GLY A 119 -3.49 9.09 6.14
N VAL A 120 -3.75 8.35 5.07
CA VAL A 120 -2.72 7.94 4.11
C VAL A 120 -2.32 9.14 3.25
N ARG A 121 -1.02 9.40 3.16
CA ARG A 121 -0.50 10.56 2.43
C ARG A 121 -0.65 10.38 0.92
N GLY A 122 -1.32 11.31 0.25
CA GLY A 122 -1.29 11.42 -1.21
C GLY A 122 -0.03 12.15 -1.68
N VAL A 123 0.55 11.71 -2.78
CA VAL A 123 1.65 12.38 -3.49
C VAL A 123 1.23 12.55 -4.93
N ASP A 124 1.23 13.79 -5.43
CA ASP A 124 0.87 14.09 -6.81
C ASP A 124 2.04 13.72 -7.75
N GLU A 125 1.79 12.83 -8.71
CA GLU A 125 2.72 12.49 -9.80
C GLU A 125 1.90 12.34 -11.09
N PHE A 126 1.56 13.48 -11.71
CA PHE A 126 0.66 13.52 -12.87
C PHE A 126 1.29 12.98 -14.16
N ASP A 127 2.61 12.78 -14.17
CA ASP A 127 3.34 12.16 -15.29
C ASP A 127 3.34 10.62 -15.20
N LEU A 128 2.71 10.02 -14.18
CA LEU A 128 2.57 8.56 -14.10
C LEU A 128 1.62 8.00 -15.17
N LEU A 129 0.51 8.70 -15.41
CA LEU A 129 -0.58 8.27 -16.29
C LEU A 129 -0.84 9.33 -17.36
N ASP A 130 -0.90 8.90 -18.62
CA ASP A 130 -1.41 9.73 -19.72
C ASP A 130 -2.84 9.31 -20.04
N GLU A 131 -3.80 10.19 -19.73
CA GLU A 131 -5.22 9.88 -19.80
C GLU A 131 -6.09 11.04 -20.32
N VAL A 132 -7.00 10.70 -21.24
CA VAL A 132 -7.98 11.64 -21.80
C VAL A 132 -8.90 12.24 -20.73
N ALA A 133 -9.35 11.46 -19.74
CA ALA A 133 -10.16 11.96 -18.63
C ALA A 133 -9.38 12.93 -17.70
N CYS A 134 -8.05 12.94 -17.77
CA CYS A 134 -7.21 13.95 -17.13
C CYS A 134 -6.91 15.16 -18.02
N GLY A 135 -7.44 15.17 -19.25
CA GLY A 135 -7.24 16.22 -20.25
C GLY A 135 -5.92 16.10 -21.00
N GLN A 136 -5.33 14.90 -21.08
CA GLN A 136 -4.10 14.62 -21.81
C GLN A 136 -4.41 13.92 -23.16
N GLN A 137 -3.35 13.67 -23.95
CA GLN A 137 -3.45 13.07 -25.29
C GLN A 137 -2.53 11.84 -25.39
N PRO A 138 -3.02 10.65 -24.98
CA PRO A 138 -2.18 9.46 -24.80
C PRO A 138 -1.58 8.88 -26.08
N ALA A 139 -2.25 9.04 -27.22
CA ALA A 139 -1.72 8.56 -28.50
C ALA A 139 -0.62 9.51 -29.00
N PRO A 140 0.53 8.99 -29.48
CA PRO A 140 0.78 7.60 -29.88
C PRO A 140 1.60 6.79 -28.84
N CYS A 141 1.44 7.03 -27.53
CA CYS A 141 2.09 6.27 -26.46
C CYS A 141 3.63 6.33 -26.44
N THR A 142 4.21 7.44 -26.90
CA THR A 142 5.67 7.60 -27.00
C THR A 142 6.29 8.43 -25.87
N SER A 143 5.48 8.92 -24.93
CA SER A 143 5.98 9.66 -23.78
C SER A 143 6.54 8.73 -22.71
N ALA A 144 7.16 9.29 -21.67
CA ALA A 144 7.77 8.53 -20.58
C ALA A 144 6.77 8.09 -19.50
N ASN A 145 5.46 8.23 -19.74
CA ASN A 145 4.43 7.82 -18.79
C ASN A 145 4.45 6.29 -18.57
N VAL A 146 4.01 5.83 -17.40
CA VAL A 146 3.99 4.40 -17.04
C VAL A 146 2.77 3.68 -17.62
N ALA A 147 1.65 4.39 -17.76
CA ALA A 147 0.40 3.86 -18.28
C ALA A 147 -0.29 4.87 -19.21
N PHE A 148 -1.07 4.34 -20.16
CA PHE A 148 -1.79 5.11 -21.15
C PHE A 148 -3.26 4.64 -21.24
N HIS A 149 -4.22 5.57 -21.23
CA HIS A 149 -5.65 5.26 -21.27
C HIS A 149 -6.39 6.24 -22.19
N PRO A 150 -7.21 5.80 -23.17
CA PRO A 150 -8.21 4.74 -22.97
C PRO A 150 -8.28 3.69 -24.09
N PHE A 151 -7.17 3.01 -24.39
CA PHE A 151 -7.11 1.99 -25.44
C PHE A 151 -7.84 0.71 -25.05
N LYS A 152 -9.18 0.68 -25.23
CA LYS A 152 -10.08 -0.38 -24.73
C LYS A 152 -10.23 -1.58 -25.65
N ASP A 153 -9.97 -1.42 -26.94
CA ASP A 153 -10.03 -2.52 -27.90
C ASP A 153 -8.64 -3.11 -28.19
N VAL A 154 -8.62 -4.33 -28.73
CA VAL A 154 -7.39 -5.09 -28.97
C VAL A 154 -6.46 -4.35 -29.92
N ALA A 155 -7.00 -3.72 -30.97
CA ALA A 155 -6.20 -3.00 -31.95
C ALA A 155 -5.55 -1.76 -31.31
N GLY A 156 -6.32 -0.93 -30.60
CA GLY A 156 -5.83 0.24 -29.89
C GLY A 156 -4.79 -0.11 -28.82
N TYR A 157 -4.97 -1.21 -28.09
CA TYR A 157 -3.96 -1.68 -27.15
C TYR A 157 -2.62 -1.97 -27.84
N PHE A 158 -2.62 -2.77 -28.91
CA PHE A 158 -1.39 -3.12 -29.63
C PHE A 158 -0.80 -1.93 -30.40
N ASP A 159 -1.63 -1.01 -30.89
CA ASP A 159 -1.19 0.23 -31.51
C ASP A 159 -0.48 1.15 -30.52
N CYS A 160 -0.80 1.07 -29.22
CA CYS A 160 -0.12 1.81 -28.15
C CYS A 160 1.13 1.06 -27.66
N TRP A 161 1.01 -0.25 -27.43
CA TRP A 161 2.11 -1.10 -26.92
C TRP A 161 3.32 -1.18 -27.87
N SER A 162 3.08 -1.14 -29.18
CA SER A 162 4.12 -1.31 -30.21
C SER A 162 4.93 -0.05 -30.54
N ARG A 163 4.83 0.99 -29.71
CA ARG A 163 5.35 2.33 -29.97
C ARG A 163 6.72 2.57 -29.36
#